data_AF-A0A538KNA6-F1
#
_entry.id   AF-A0A538KNA6-F1
#
_cell.length_a   1.000
_cell.length_b   1.000
_cell.length_c   1.000
_cell.angle_alpha   90.00
_cell.angle_beta   90.00
_cell.angle_gamma   90.00
#
_symmetry.space_group_name_H-M   'P 1'
#
loop_
_entity.id
_entity.type
_entity.pdbx_description
1 polymer ?
#
loop_
_entity_poly.entity_id
_entity_poly.type
_entity_poly.pdbx_seq_one_letter_code
_entity_poly.pdbx_strand_id
1 'polypeptide(L)'
;MSGAIAKRANETSKALGGKASYFWATLAVFARWRTSEITVTVGNESRRTRMHDVVVANGRYFGGGMMICPQAEPDDGVFDVLLIGNLTKRDLLLTLPKTYRGRHLPHPKAELLRGSTAEIDADEPLPVELDGEQPGTTPARFELVPRALRLRVPRW
;
A
#
# COMPACT_ATOMS: atom_id res chain seq x y z
N MET A 1 -4.11 -5.41 3.64
CA MET A 1 -3.64 -6.45 2.70
C MET A 1 -2.51 -7.30 3.28
N SER A 2 -1.49 -6.71 3.91
CA SER A 2 -0.32 -7.43 4.44
C SER A 2 -0.52 -8.24 5.71
N GLY A 3 -1.56 -8.06 6.52
CA GLY A 3 -1.87 -8.91 7.68
C GLY A 3 -2.32 -10.32 7.25
N ALA A 4 -3.13 -10.39 6.17
CA ALA A 4 -3.49 -11.66 5.54
C ALA A 4 -2.28 -12.32 4.84
N ILE A 5 -1.36 -11.51 4.29
CA ILE A 5 -0.12 -11.99 3.65
C ILE A 5 0.84 -12.52 4.71
N ALA A 6 1.03 -11.82 5.83
CA ALA A 6 1.88 -12.22 6.94
C ALA A 6 1.41 -13.55 7.55
N LYS A 7 0.09 -13.69 7.76
CA LYS A 7 -0.50 -14.96 8.22
C LYS A 7 -0.24 -16.10 7.24
N ARG A 8 -0.48 -15.89 5.95
CA ARG A 8 -0.30 -16.92 4.91
C ARG A 8 1.17 -17.25 4.62
N ALA A 9 2.08 -16.28 4.77
CA ALA A 9 3.53 -16.48 4.69
C ALA A 9 4.06 -17.28 5.89
N ASN A 10 3.48 -17.10 7.08
CA ASN A 10 3.79 -17.93 8.25
C ASN A 10 3.23 -19.35 8.13
N GLU A 11 2.10 -19.53 7.43
CA GLU A 11 1.47 -20.84 7.18
C GLU A 11 2.06 -21.63 5.99
N THR A 12 2.86 -20.99 5.12
CA THR A 12 3.48 -21.66 3.97
C THR A 12 4.91 -22.11 4.28
N SER A 13 5.22 -23.34 3.87
CA SER A 13 6.55 -23.95 4.02
C SER A 13 7.66 -23.00 3.55
N LYS A 14 8.63 -22.71 4.43
CA LYS A 14 9.83 -21.90 4.14
C LYS A 14 10.83 -22.62 3.20
N ALA A 15 10.48 -23.78 2.66
CA ALA A 15 11.36 -24.63 1.85
C ALA A 15 11.86 -23.99 0.54
N LEU A 16 11.18 -22.96 0.02
CA LEU A 16 11.59 -22.25 -1.21
C LEU A 16 12.28 -20.90 -0.97
N GLY A 17 12.64 -20.57 0.28
CA GLY A 17 13.24 -19.28 0.66
C GLY A 17 12.20 -18.20 0.94
N GLY A 18 12.42 -17.41 2.00
CA GLY A 18 11.42 -16.50 2.58
C GLY A 18 10.83 -15.46 1.62
N LYS A 19 11.61 -14.98 0.64
CA LYS A 19 11.13 -14.01 -0.36
C LYS A 19 10.14 -14.61 -1.36
N ALA A 20 10.32 -15.87 -1.76
CA ALA A 20 9.44 -16.55 -2.70
C ALA A 20 8.10 -16.93 -2.06
N SER A 21 8.12 -17.43 -0.81
CA SER A 21 6.90 -17.70 -0.02
C SER A 21 6.07 -16.42 0.17
N TYR A 22 6.70 -15.31 0.55
CA TYR A 22 6.02 -14.02 0.69
C TYR A 22 5.43 -13.54 -0.64
N PHE A 23 6.17 -13.65 -1.75
CA PHE A 23 5.67 -13.34 -3.09
C PHE A 23 4.42 -14.14 -3.46
N TRP A 24 4.42 -15.45 -3.23
CA TRP A 24 3.27 -16.32 -3.50
C TRP A 24 2.09 -16.05 -2.56
N ALA A 25 2.34 -15.72 -1.30
CA ALA A 25 1.32 -15.30 -0.35
C ALA A 25 0.66 -13.97 -0.79
N THR A 26 1.45 -12.99 -1.21
CA THR A 26 0.96 -11.72 -1.77
C THR A 26 0.09 -11.97 -2.99
N LEU A 27 0.54 -12.78 -3.95
CA LEU A 27 -0.26 -13.15 -5.12
C LEU A 27 -1.59 -13.83 -4.73
N ALA A 28 -1.55 -14.75 -3.77
CA ALA A 28 -2.73 -15.52 -3.36
C ALA A 28 -3.77 -14.69 -2.61
N VAL A 29 -3.33 -13.73 -1.78
CA VAL A 29 -4.23 -12.80 -1.06
C VAL A 29 -4.82 -11.79 -2.03
N PHE A 30 -3.97 -11.16 -2.87
CA PHE A 30 -4.42 -10.18 -3.85
C PHE A 30 -5.43 -10.79 -4.83
N ALA A 31 -5.21 -12.04 -5.27
CA ALA A 31 -6.12 -12.74 -6.19
C ALA A 31 -7.52 -13.01 -5.64
N ARG A 32 -7.75 -12.83 -4.32
CA ARG A 32 -9.06 -13.00 -3.68
C ARG A 32 -9.78 -11.69 -3.42
N TRP A 33 -9.09 -10.55 -3.54
CA TRP A 33 -9.70 -9.24 -3.31
C TRP A 33 -10.44 -8.74 -4.54
N ARG A 34 -11.63 -8.19 -4.29
CA ARG A 34 -12.50 -7.58 -5.30
C ARG A 34 -12.31 -6.06 -5.24
N THR A 35 -12.65 -5.36 -6.32
CA THR A 35 -12.71 -3.90 -6.25
C THR A 35 -13.93 -3.47 -5.44
N SER A 36 -13.74 -2.42 -4.65
CA SER A 36 -14.81 -1.75 -3.91
C SER A 36 -14.89 -0.29 -4.37
N GLU A 37 -16.08 0.31 -4.28
CA GLU A 37 -16.23 1.76 -4.49
C GLU A 37 -15.63 2.49 -3.27
N ILE A 38 -14.55 3.24 -3.49
CA ILE A 38 -13.83 3.95 -2.43
C ILE A 38 -13.81 5.43 -2.79
N THR A 39 -14.10 6.27 -1.79
CA THR A 39 -13.87 7.72 -1.84
C THR A 39 -12.55 8.02 -1.13
N VAL A 40 -11.63 8.64 -1.84
CA VAL A 40 -10.33 9.06 -1.32
C VAL A 40 -10.23 10.57 -1.49
N THR A 41 -9.99 11.28 -0.40
CA THR A 41 -9.76 12.72 -0.38
C THR A 41 -8.37 13.00 0.16
N VAL A 42 -7.55 13.73 -0.59
CA VAL A 42 -6.17 14.09 -0.24
C VAL A 42 -6.01 15.59 -0.44
N GLY A 43 -5.88 16.35 0.66
CA GLY A 43 -5.95 17.81 0.60
C GLY A 43 -7.26 18.29 -0.05
N ASN A 44 -7.15 18.96 -1.20
CA ASN A 44 -8.30 19.48 -1.96
C ASN A 44 -8.75 18.56 -3.10
N GLU A 45 -8.04 17.44 -3.33
CA GLU A 45 -8.39 16.50 -4.38
C GLU A 45 -9.26 15.38 -3.83
N SER A 46 -10.29 15.00 -4.59
CA SER A 46 -11.14 13.85 -4.26
C SER A 46 -11.29 12.93 -5.47
N ARG A 47 -11.32 11.63 -5.21
CA ARG A 47 -11.57 10.57 -6.19
C ARG A 47 -12.58 9.60 -5.60
N ARG A 48 -13.66 9.33 -6.33
CA ARG A 48 -14.59 8.23 -6.01
C ARG A 48 -14.60 7.26 -7.18
N THR A 49 -14.06 6.07 -6.97
CA THR A 49 -14.02 5.04 -8.02
C THR A 49 -13.77 3.66 -7.44
N ARG A 50 -13.85 2.63 -8.30
CA ARG A 50 -13.56 1.25 -7.95
C ARG A 50 -12.06 0.98 -7.86
N MET A 51 -11.60 0.66 -6.66
CA MET A 51 -10.19 0.42 -6.34
C MET A 51 -10.02 -0.97 -5.72
N HIS A 52 -8.87 -1.60 -5.97
CA HIS A 52 -8.45 -2.80 -5.25
C HIS A 52 -7.82 -2.47 -3.90
N ASP A 53 -7.10 -1.37 -3.81
CA ASP A 53 -6.44 -0.96 -2.57
C ASP A 53 -6.11 0.54 -2.60
N VAL A 54 -5.92 1.11 -1.43
CA VAL A 54 -5.41 2.48 -1.24
C VAL A 54 -4.28 2.41 -0.24
N VAL A 55 -3.10 2.88 -0.63
CA VAL A 55 -1.91 2.90 0.23
C VAL A 55 -1.59 4.33 0.60
N VAL A 56 -1.69 4.66 1.88
CA VAL A 56 -1.18 5.93 2.43
C VAL A 56 0.25 5.69 2.92
N ALA A 57 1.24 6.15 2.15
CA ALA A 57 2.64 5.88 2.44
C ALA A 57 3.35 7.10 3.02
N ASN A 58 3.97 6.94 4.19
CA ASN A 58 4.94 7.89 4.75
C ASN A 58 6.38 7.59 4.30
N GLY A 59 6.62 6.45 3.67
CA GLY A 59 7.96 6.02 3.27
C GLY A 59 7.94 5.07 2.10
N ARG A 60 9.13 4.77 1.58
CA ARG A 60 9.28 4.06 0.29
C ARG A 60 8.88 2.60 0.35
N TYR A 61 9.18 1.96 1.48
CA TYR A 61 9.14 0.51 1.61
C TYR A 61 7.93 0.07 2.42
N PHE A 62 7.27 -0.98 1.93
CA PHE A 62 6.14 -1.65 2.57
C PHE A 62 6.28 -3.16 2.43
N GLY A 63 5.69 -3.93 3.35
CA GLY A 63 5.41 -5.36 3.22
C GLY A 63 6.56 -6.21 2.65
N GLY A 64 7.61 -6.45 3.43
CA GLY A 64 8.70 -7.37 3.03
C GLY A 64 9.69 -6.79 2.01
N GLY A 65 9.78 -5.46 1.88
CA GLY A 65 10.77 -4.77 1.04
C GLY A 65 10.26 -4.33 -0.33
N MET A 66 8.95 -4.30 -0.54
CA MET A 66 8.35 -3.72 -1.73
C MET A 66 8.51 -2.19 -1.68
N MET A 67 9.11 -1.59 -2.72
CA MET A 67 9.13 -0.14 -2.87
C MET A 67 7.78 0.32 -3.44
N ILE A 68 6.73 0.35 -2.62
CA ILE A 68 5.35 0.62 -3.09
C ILE A 68 5.19 2.06 -3.59
N CYS A 69 5.82 3.02 -2.90
CA CYS A 69 5.88 4.44 -3.27
C CYS A 69 7.37 4.85 -3.35
N PRO A 70 8.07 4.59 -4.47
CA PRO A 70 9.54 4.72 -4.54
C PRO A 70 10.08 6.13 -4.29
N GLN A 71 9.23 7.14 -4.50
CA GLN A 71 9.55 8.56 -4.35
C GLN A 71 9.14 9.14 -2.99
N ALA A 72 8.52 8.34 -2.10
CA ALA A 72 8.10 8.82 -0.79
C ALA A 72 9.30 9.25 0.07
N GLU A 73 9.18 10.39 0.74
CA GLU A 73 10.21 10.96 1.61
C GLU A 73 9.62 11.22 3.00
N PRO A 74 10.09 10.55 4.07
CA PRO A 74 9.47 10.66 5.39
C PRO A 74 9.54 12.04 6.06
N ASP A 75 10.33 12.97 5.52
CA ASP A 75 10.61 14.28 6.09
C ASP A 75 10.19 15.47 5.23
N ASP A 76 9.51 15.22 4.10
CA ASP A 76 9.02 16.27 3.19
C ASP A 76 7.67 16.89 3.59
N GLY A 77 7.00 16.30 4.58
CA GLY A 77 5.76 16.82 5.16
C GLY A 77 4.48 16.43 4.42
N VAL A 78 4.52 15.46 3.49
CA VAL A 78 3.33 14.93 2.82
C VAL A 78 3.32 13.39 2.80
N PHE A 79 2.13 12.81 2.72
CA PHE A 79 1.97 11.41 2.35
C PHE A 79 1.97 11.24 0.84
N ASP A 80 2.46 10.10 0.38
CA ASP A 80 2.27 9.58 -0.96
C ASP A 80 1.09 8.58 -0.94
N VAL A 81 -0.06 9.01 -1.47
CA VAL A 81 -1.30 8.24 -1.45
C VAL A 81 -1.51 7.56 -2.80
N LEU A 82 -1.27 6.25 -2.85
CA LEU A 82 -1.36 5.43 -4.06
C LEU A 82 -2.73 4.75 -4.16
N LEU A 83 -3.49 5.13 -5.19
CA LEU A 83 -4.78 4.56 -5.53
C LEU A 83 -4.53 3.42 -6.52
N ILE A 84 -4.88 2.19 -6.15
CA ILE A 84 -4.68 1.01 -6.99
C ILE A 84 -6.03 0.60 -7.58
N GLY A 85 -6.19 0.78 -8.88
CA GLY A 85 -7.40 0.40 -9.61
C GLY A 85 -7.54 -1.11 -9.80
N ASN A 86 -8.40 -1.50 -10.74
CA ASN A 86 -8.69 -2.91 -11.04
C ASN A 86 -7.52 -3.65 -11.72
N LEU A 87 -6.60 -4.19 -10.92
CA LEU A 87 -5.49 -5.03 -11.40
C LEU A 87 -5.95 -6.46 -11.67
N THR A 88 -5.67 -6.95 -12.87
CA THR A 88 -5.83 -8.37 -13.18
C THR A 88 -4.67 -9.18 -12.60
N LYS A 89 -4.83 -10.52 -12.52
CA LYS A 89 -3.73 -11.42 -12.14
C LYS A 89 -2.50 -11.26 -13.04
N ARG A 90 -2.71 -10.97 -14.32
CA ARG A 90 -1.63 -10.71 -15.29
C ARG A 90 -0.92 -9.38 -14.97
N ASP A 91 -1.67 -8.33 -14.65
CA ASP A 91 -1.09 -7.05 -14.25
C ASP A 91 -0.22 -7.23 -13.00
N LEU A 92 -0.72 -7.96 -12.01
CA LEU A 92 0.02 -8.24 -10.78
C LEU A 92 1.31 -9.03 -11.05
N LEU A 93 1.25 -10.10 -11.85
CA LEU A 93 2.41 -10.91 -12.20
C LEU A 93 3.52 -10.08 -12.88
N LEU A 94 3.14 -9.14 -13.74
CA LEU A 94 4.08 -8.28 -14.47
C LEU A 94 4.58 -7.10 -13.63
N THR A 95 3.77 -6.62 -12.69
CA THR A 95 4.04 -5.39 -11.92
C THR A 95 4.79 -5.69 -10.63
N LEU A 96 4.49 -6.80 -9.95
CA LEU A 96 5.07 -7.12 -8.65
C LEU A 96 6.60 -7.19 -8.65
N PRO A 97 7.29 -7.83 -9.63
CA PRO A 97 8.75 -7.79 -9.70
C PRO A 97 9.31 -6.37 -9.93
N LYS A 98 8.55 -5.49 -10.59
CA LYS A 98 8.93 -4.08 -10.80
C LYS A 98 8.75 -3.27 -9.51
N THR A 99 7.74 -3.58 -8.70
CA THR A 99 7.52 -2.95 -7.39
C THR A 99 8.69 -3.19 -6.44
N TYR A 100 9.25 -4.41 -6.38
CA TYR A 100 10.47 -4.67 -5.60
C TYR A 100 11.71 -3.92 -6.11
N ARG A 101 11.68 -3.40 -7.34
CA ARG A 101 12.75 -2.56 -7.93
C ARG A 101 12.39 -1.07 -7.97
N GLY A 102 11.20 -0.70 -7.50
CA GLY A 102 10.68 0.68 -7.53
C GLY A 102 10.42 1.21 -8.94
N ARG A 103 10.10 0.34 -9.91
CA ARG A 103 9.91 0.67 -11.33
C ARG A 103 8.50 0.36 -11.85
N HIS A 104 7.53 0.17 -10.95
CA HIS A 104 6.14 -0.09 -11.32
C HIS A 104 5.36 1.17 -11.66
N LEU A 105 5.84 2.35 -11.23
CA LEU A 105 5.22 3.64 -11.53
C LEU A 105 5.98 4.38 -12.66
N PRO A 106 5.29 5.15 -13.52
CA PRO A 106 3.82 5.28 -13.60
C PRO A 106 3.16 3.98 -14.12
N HIS A 107 1.88 3.78 -13.75
CA HIS A 107 1.09 2.62 -14.19
C HIS A 107 -0.32 3.08 -14.60
N PRO A 108 -0.90 2.58 -15.72
CA PRO A 108 -2.22 3.04 -16.20
C PRO A 108 -3.39 2.73 -15.25
N LYS A 109 -3.16 1.89 -14.23
CA LYS A 109 -4.15 1.51 -13.21
C LYS A 109 -3.73 1.94 -11.81
N ALA A 110 -2.79 2.87 -11.70
CA ALA A 110 -2.39 3.44 -10.43
C ALA A 110 -2.31 4.96 -10.56
N GLU A 111 -2.85 5.67 -9.58
CA GLU A 111 -2.77 7.12 -9.46
C GLU A 111 -2.09 7.46 -8.15
N LEU A 112 -1.23 8.49 -8.16
CA LEU A 112 -0.51 8.95 -6.98
C LEU A 112 -0.97 10.37 -6.65
N LEU A 113 -1.53 10.55 -5.46
CA LEU A 113 -1.89 11.84 -4.88
C LEU A 113 -0.90 12.17 -3.75
N ARG A 114 -0.70 13.46 -3.46
CA ARG A 114 0.20 13.89 -2.37
C ARG A 114 -0.49 14.93 -1.49
N GLY A 115 -0.36 14.78 -0.17
CA GLY A 115 -0.94 15.73 0.78
C GLY A 115 -0.66 15.37 2.23
N SER A 116 -0.82 16.35 3.13
CA SER A 116 -0.59 16.16 4.58
C SER A 116 -1.77 15.52 5.30
N THR A 117 -2.93 15.41 4.64
CA THR A 117 -4.13 14.73 5.14
C THR A 117 -4.68 13.80 4.07
N ALA A 118 -5.21 12.65 4.50
CA ALA A 118 -5.91 11.72 3.65
C ALA A 118 -7.15 11.16 4.37
N GLU A 119 -8.30 11.20 3.71
CA GLU A 119 -9.56 10.64 4.20
C GLU A 119 -10.02 9.56 3.23
N ILE A 120 -10.27 8.36 3.76
CA ILE A 120 -10.66 7.18 3.00
C ILE A 120 -11.99 6.69 3.55
N ASP A 121 -12.98 6.61 2.67
CA ASP A 121 -14.30 6.07 2.97
C ASP A 121 -14.73 5.08 1.88
N ALA A 122 -15.63 4.16 2.23
CA ALA A 122 -16.12 3.13 1.33
C ALA A 122 -17.58 2.79 1.67
N ASP A 123 -18.33 2.37 0.66
CA ASP A 123 -19.76 2.03 0.84
C ASP A 123 -19.95 0.88 1.85
N GLU A 124 -18.99 -0.05 1.92
CA GLU A 124 -18.90 -1.09 2.96
C GLU A 124 -17.61 -0.89 3.76
N PRO A 125 -17.61 -1.09 5.09
CA PRO A 125 -16.41 -0.94 5.91
C PRO A 125 -15.27 -1.86 5.45
N LEU A 126 -14.16 -1.25 5.02
CA LEU A 126 -12.96 -1.97 4.59
C LEU A 126 -11.93 -1.98 5.73
N PRO A 127 -11.24 -3.11 5.96
CA PRO A 127 -10.23 -3.19 7.02
C PRO A 127 -9.06 -2.25 6.74
N VAL A 128 -8.68 -1.49 7.76
CA VAL A 128 -7.45 -0.69 7.76
C VAL A 128 -6.32 -1.55 8.29
N GLU A 129 -5.17 -1.45 7.65
CA GLU A 129 -3.97 -2.12 8.09
C GLU A 129 -2.84 -1.11 8.21
N LEU A 130 -2.17 -1.13 9.35
CA LEU A 130 -1.15 -0.15 9.71
C LEU A 130 0.03 -0.89 10.34
N ASP A 131 1.18 -0.88 9.65
CA ASP A 131 2.45 -1.45 10.12
C ASP A 131 2.38 -2.87 10.71
N GLY A 132 1.47 -3.70 10.18
CA GLY A 132 1.28 -5.10 10.59
C GLY A 132 0.08 -5.33 11.53
N GLU A 133 -0.53 -4.27 12.03
CA GLU A 133 -1.71 -4.31 12.89
C GLU A 133 -2.99 -3.98 12.10
N GLN A 134 -4.15 -4.31 12.67
CA GLN A 134 -5.48 -4.00 12.12
C GLN A 134 -6.30 -3.18 13.13
N PRO A 135 -6.11 -1.85 13.18
CA PRO A 135 -6.71 -1.00 14.21
C PRO A 135 -8.23 -0.76 14.04
N GLY A 136 -8.81 -1.08 12.87
CA GLY A 136 -10.22 -0.84 12.60
C GLY A 136 -10.58 -0.94 11.12
N THR A 137 -11.63 -0.24 10.71
CA THR A 137 -12.15 -0.18 9.34
C THR A 137 -12.33 1.26 8.87
N THR A 138 -12.61 1.46 7.58
CA THR A 138 -13.13 2.75 7.08
C THR A 138 -14.48 3.10 7.72
N PRO A 139 -14.85 4.39 7.81
CA PRO A 139 -14.07 5.57 7.37
C PRO A 139 -12.83 5.81 8.23
N ALA A 140 -11.73 6.20 7.58
CA ALA A 140 -10.44 6.43 8.23
C ALA A 140 -9.82 7.76 7.76
N ARG A 141 -9.27 8.51 8.72
CA ARG A 141 -8.57 9.77 8.48
C ARG A 141 -7.12 9.66 8.96
N PHE A 142 -6.21 10.04 8.08
CA PHE A 142 -4.77 10.09 8.31
C PHE A 142 -4.31 11.54 8.27
N GLU A 143 -3.51 11.93 9.25
CA GLU A 143 -2.94 13.28 9.37
C GLU A 143 -1.45 13.19 9.67
N LEU A 144 -0.66 13.89 8.87
CA LEU A 144 0.79 13.89 8.99
C LEU A 144 1.21 14.84 10.11
N VAL A 145 2.05 14.34 11.01
CA VAL A 145 2.71 15.16 12.03
C VAL A 145 4.15 15.42 11.58
N PRO A 146 4.47 16.62 11.06
CA PRO A 146 5.76 16.86 10.43
C PRO A 146 6.88 16.79 11.47
N ARG A 147 7.94 16.04 11.14
CA ARG A 147 9.15 15.91 11.97
C ARG A 147 8.87 15.47 13.42
N ALA A 148 7.85 14.63 13.62
CA ALA A 148 7.46 14.13 14.95
C ALA A 148 8.58 13.36 15.65
N LEU A 149 9.47 12.72 14.90
CA LEU A 149 10.55 11.88 15.41
C LEU A 149 11.91 12.33 14.88
N ARG A 150 12.95 12.22 15.73
CA ARG A 150 14.36 12.37 15.33
C ARG A 150 14.99 10.99 15.24
N LEU A 151 15.43 10.61 14.04
CA LEU A 151 16.01 9.30 13.76
C LEU A 151 17.50 9.43 13.41
N ARG A 152 18.29 8.43 13.81
CA ARG A 152 19.68 8.29 13.34
C ARG A 152 19.67 7.48 12.05
N VAL A 153 20.20 8.06 10.98
CA VAL A 153 20.29 7.43 9.65
C VAL A 153 21.75 7.25 9.23
N PRO A 154 22.07 6.26 8.36
CA PRO A 154 23.40 6.19 7.75
C PRO A 154 23.69 7.44 6.91
N ARG A 155 24.97 7.78 6.77
CA ARG A 155 25.40 8.80 5.80
C ARG A 155 25.38 8.14 4.43
N TRP A 156 24.58 8.67 3.50
CA TRP A 156 24.48 8.21 2.12
C TRP A 156 25.62 8.79 1.27
#